data_AF-A0ABD0XUN7-F1
#
_entry.id   AF-A0ABD0XUN7-F1
#
_cell.length_a   1.000
_cell.length_b   1.000
_cell.length_c   1.000
_cell.angle_alpha   90.00
_cell.angle_beta   90.00
_cell.angle_gamma   90.00
#
_symmetry.space_group_name_H-M   'P 1'
#
loop_
_entity.id
_entity.type
_entity.pdbx_description
1 polymer ?
#
loop_
_entity_poly.entity_id
_entity_poly.type
_entity_poly.pdbx_seq_one_letter_code
_entity_poly.pdbx_strand_id
1 'polypeptide(L)'
;MKQKPKVQKYCLMAPKGAYTDFHIDFGGSSVWYHVMKGEKVFYLIEPSESNLLLYDRWMQSSNRLQSFFADQVARCYRLVVKEGMTILLPSGWIHAVFTPEDTLVFGGNFLHNYSICTQLQIYEFEIKHKMEARFLFPQFKTLNWLAAGHLINVLTSINQTRSIAPVYLTKGLKSLWFSLKQWKTSPLVIIFYEV
;
A
#
# COMPACT_ATOMS: atom_id res chain seq x y z
N MET A 1 13.54 -15.16 15.78
CA MET A 1 12.51 -15.58 14.80
C MET A 1 11.88 -14.33 14.19
N LYS A 2 11.72 -14.26 12.86
CA LYS A 2 11.04 -13.12 12.22
C LYS A 2 9.53 -13.19 12.56
N GLN A 3 9.00 -12.15 13.23
CA GLN A 3 7.62 -12.10 13.74
C GLN A 3 6.59 -11.80 12.65
N LYS A 4 5.48 -12.56 12.58
CA LYS A 4 4.39 -12.29 11.64
C LYS A 4 3.90 -10.82 11.70
N PRO A 5 3.77 -10.12 10.55
CA PRO A 5 3.25 -8.75 10.52
C PRO A 5 1.82 -8.66 11.08
N LYS A 6 1.58 -7.70 11.97
CA LYS A 6 0.30 -7.45 12.64
C LYS A 6 -0.34 -6.17 12.11
N VAL A 7 -0.93 -6.25 10.93
CA VAL A 7 -1.51 -5.11 10.19
C VAL A 7 -2.95 -5.37 9.75
N GLN A 8 -3.56 -6.46 10.21
CA GLN A 8 -4.86 -6.93 9.71
C GLN A 8 -6.06 -6.32 10.44
N LYS A 9 -5.85 -5.71 11.61
CA LYS A 9 -6.91 -5.22 12.49
C LYS A 9 -6.48 -3.91 13.14
N TYR A 10 -7.14 -2.84 12.73
CA TYR A 10 -7.04 -1.51 13.31
C TYR A 10 -8.41 -1.09 13.83
N CYS A 11 -8.41 -0.35 14.93
CA CYS A 11 -9.55 0.42 15.43
C CYS A 11 -9.16 1.89 15.32
N LEU A 12 -9.91 2.66 14.52
CA LEU A 12 -9.67 4.08 14.32
C LEU A 12 -10.81 4.84 15.00
N MET A 13 -10.44 5.69 15.95
CA MET A 13 -11.33 6.63 16.60
C MET A 13 -10.87 8.03 16.20
N ALA A 14 -11.77 8.82 15.63
CA ALA A 14 -11.42 10.15 15.15
C ALA A 14 -12.55 11.14 15.41
N PRO A 15 -12.25 12.30 16.02
CA PRO A 15 -13.24 13.33 16.26
C PRO A 15 -13.61 14.06 14.97
N LYS A 16 -14.76 14.73 15.01
CA LYS A 16 -15.18 15.69 13.99
C LYS A 16 -14.06 16.69 13.67
N GLY A 17 -13.83 16.92 12.38
CA GLY A 17 -12.79 17.81 11.87
C GLY A 17 -11.43 17.15 11.67
N ALA A 18 -11.23 15.90 12.10
CA ALA A 18 -9.98 15.19 11.86
C ALA A 18 -9.71 15.00 10.35
N TYR A 19 -8.47 15.25 9.95
CA TYR A 19 -7.99 15.13 8.57
C TYR A 19 -6.68 14.37 8.52
N THR A 20 -6.59 13.39 7.63
CA THR A 20 -5.33 12.72 7.26
C THR A 20 -5.04 13.07 5.82
N ASP A 21 -3.88 13.68 5.60
CA ASP A 21 -3.49 14.22 4.29
C ASP A 21 -3.20 13.12 3.25
N PHE A 22 -3.00 13.51 1.99
CA PHE A 22 -2.79 12.57 0.90
C PHE A 22 -1.61 11.65 1.16
N HIS A 23 -1.87 10.34 1.10
CA HIS A 23 -0.86 9.31 1.27
C HIS A 23 -1.20 8.06 0.47
N ILE A 24 -0.22 7.16 0.38
CA ILE A 24 -0.39 5.80 -0.10
C ILE A 24 -0.16 4.88 1.10
N ASP A 25 -1.00 3.86 1.25
CA ASP A 25 -0.85 2.88 2.33
C ASP A 25 0.48 2.13 2.25
N PHE A 26 1.06 1.89 3.43
CA PHE A 26 2.41 1.36 3.58
C PHE A 26 2.63 0.02 2.85
N GLY A 27 3.80 -0.13 2.23
CA GLY A 27 4.16 -1.26 1.37
C GLY A 27 3.28 -1.41 0.14
N GLY A 28 2.54 -0.35 -0.23
CA GLY A 28 1.53 -0.40 -1.28
C GLY A 28 0.40 -1.38 -1.00
N SER A 29 0.09 -1.61 0.28
CA SER A 29 -1.00 -2.50 0.67
C SER A 29 -2.35 -2.02 0.18
N SER A 30 -3.26 -2.98 -0.02
CA SER A 30 -4.69 -2.68 -0.11
C SER A 30 -5.27 -2.62 1.30
N VAL A 31 -6.34 -1.84 1.49
CA VAL A 31 -7.00 -1.68 2.79
C VAL A 31 -8.49 -1.99 2.68
N TRP A 32 -9.03 -2.67 3.68
CA TRP A 32 -10.47 -2.74 3.92
C TRP A 32 -10.82 -1.78 5.06
N TYR A 33 -11.94 -1.09 4.93
CA TYR A 33 -12.33 -0.02 5.85
C TYR A 33 -13.85 -0.05 6.07
N HIS A 34 -14.28 -0.23 7.32
CA HIS A 34 -15.67 -0.37 7.71
C HIS A 34 -16.05 0.67 8.76
N VAL A 35 -16.97 1.56 8.41
CA VAL A 35 -17.44 2.61 9.33
C VAL A 35 -18.50 2.01 10.25
N MET A 36 -18.11 1.75 11.50
CA MET A 36 -19.02 1.24 12.53
C MET A 36 -19.96 2.32 13.04
N LYS A 37 -19.47 3.56 13.15
CA LYS A 37 -20.26 4.72 13.57
C LYS A 37 -19.76 6.00 12.89
N GLY A 38 -20.69 6.86 12.50
CA GLY A 38 -20.41 8.18 11.89
C GLY A 38 -20.18 8.12 10.38
N GLU A 39 -19.39 9.06 9.86
CA GLU A 39 -19.11 9.20 8.43
C GLU A 39 -17.64 9.55 8.15
N LYS A 40 -17.08 9.00 7.06
CA LYS A 40 -15.78 9.40 6.50
C LYS A 40 -15.93 9.89 5.07
N VAL A 41 -15.12 10.87 4.69
CA VAL A 41 -15.00 11.33 3.30
C VAL A 41 -13.59 11.03 2.81
N PHE A 42 -13.48 10.15 1.82
CA PHE A 42 -12.23 9.85 1.13
C PHE A 42 -12.10 10.74 -0.10
N TYR A 43 -10.91 11.30 -0.30
CA TYR A 43 -10.49 11.95 -1.54
C TYR A 43 -9.52 11.02 -2.24
N LEU A 44 -9.91 10.45 -3.37
CA LEU A 44 -9.23 9.34 -4.03
C LEU A 44 -8.61 9.80 -5.35
N ILE A 45 -7.35 9.44 -5.57
CA ILE A 45 -6.61 9.73 -6.79
C ILE A 45 -6.04 8.41 -7.31
N GLU A 46 -6.32 8.13 -8.58
CA GLU A 46 -5.85 6.91 -9.25
C GLU A 46 -4.32 6.89 -9.32
N PRO A 47 -3.67 5.73 -9.05
CA PRO A 47 -2.21 5.60 -9.08
C PRO A 47 -1.67 5.44 -10.51
N SER A 48 -2.02 6.36 -11.41
CA SER A 48 -1.40 6.44 -12.72
C SER A 48 0.08 6.84 -12.59
N GLU A 49 0.89 6.51 -13.60
CA GLU A 49 2.31 6.90 -13.63
C GLU A 49 2.48 8.42 -13.47
N SER A 50 1.64 9.22 -14.13
CA SER A 50 1.65 10.68 -14.00
C SER A 50 1.34 11.16 -12.58
N ASN A 51 0.34 10.56 -11.92
CA ASN A 51 -0.07 10.94 -10.57
C ASN A 51 0.98 10.52 -9.53
N LEU A 52 1.61 9.36 -9.70
CA LEU A 52 2.70 8.91 -8.83
C LEU A 52 3.94 9.81 -8.95
N LEU A 53 4.27 10.29 -10.15
CA LEU A 53 5.35 11.28 -10.35
C LEU A 53 5.02 12.64 -9.72
N LEU A 54 3.77 13.08 -9.80
CA LEU A 54 3.31 14.29 -9.11
C LEU A 54 3.38 14.12 -7.59
N TYR A 55 2.93 12.98 -7.08
CA TYR A 55 2.98 12.65 -5.65
C TYR A 55 4.41 12.61 -5.12
N ASP A 56 5.35 12.03 -5.87
CA ASP A 56 6.79 12.05 -5.55
C ASP A 56 7.32 13.47 -5.37
N ARG A 57 7.02 14.36 -6.33
CA ARG A 57 7.42 15.77 -6.25
C ARG A 57 6.77 16.51 -5.09
N TRP A 58 5.47 16.27 -4.85
CA TRP A 58 4.75 16.89 -3.73
C TRP A 58 5.31 16.44 -2.38
N MET A 59 5.62 15.15 -2.21
CA MET A 59 6.21 14.60 -0.98
C MET A 59 7.57 15.22 -0.64
N GLN A 60 8.34 15.63 -1.65
CA GLN A 60 9.65 16.27 -1.51
C GLN A 60 9.57 17.82 -1.43
N SER A 61 8.39 18.41 -1.63
CA SER A 61 8.23 19.86 -1.66
C SER A 61 8.37 20.48 -0.26
N SER A 62 9.03 21.64 -0.17
CA SER A 62 9.19 22.37 1.08
C SER A 62 7.88 22.99 1.60
N ASN A 63 6.94 23.26 0.69
CA ASN A 63 5.62 23.81 0.99
C ASN A 63 4.53 22.73 1.05
N ARG A 64 4.88 21.43 1.19
CA ARG A 64 3.93 20.30 1.20
C ARG A 64 2.69 20.56 2.06
N LEU A 65 2.91 20.94 3.33
CA LEU A 65 1.84 21.18 4.31
C LEU A 65 0.95 22.40 4.00
N GLN A 66 1.35 23.24 3.05
CA GLN A 66 0.59 24.42 2.61
C GLN A 66 -0.06 24.21 1.24
N SER A 67 0.13 23.03 0.62
CA SER A 67 -0.35 22.72 -0.72
C SER A 67 -1.29 21.52 -0.70
N PHE A 68 -2.47 21.68 -1.29
CA PHE A 68 -3.45 20.60 -1.40
C PHE A 68 -3.14 19.76 -2.63
N PHE A 69 -2.70 18.51 -2.44
CA PHE A 69 -2.20 17.68 -3.56
C PHE A 69 -3.24 17.46 -4.67
N ALA A 70 -4.53 17.42 -4.33
CA ALA A 70 -5.60 17.27 -5.31
C ALA A 70 -5.66 18.40 -6.35
N ASP A 71 -5.10 19.59 -6.08
CA ASP A 71 -5.03 20.68 -7.05
C ASP A 71 -3.98 20.44 -8.15
N GLN A 72 -3.07 19.47 -7.94
CA GLN A 72 -1.98 19.15 -8.87
C GLN A 72 -2.32 18.03 -9.86
N VAL A 73 -3.46 17.36 -9.67
CA VAL A 73 -3.86 16.19 -10.48
C VAL A 73 -5.10 16.51 -11.31
N ALA A 74 -5.28 15.77 -12.41
CA ALA A 74 -6.40 16.01 -13.31
C ALA A 74 -7.77 15.67 -12.69
N ARG A 75 -7.82 14.65 -11.81
CA ARG A 75 -9.06 14.17 -11.19
C ARG A 75 -8.80 13.71 -9.76
N CYS A 76 -9.67 14.15 -8.85
CA CYS A 76 -9.77 13.68 -7.48
C CYS A 76 -11.22 13.30 -7.21
N TYR A 77 -11.47 12.04 -6.85
CA TYR A 77 -12.81 11.52 -6.60
C TYR A 77 -13.17 11.68 -5.13
N ARG A 78 -14.35 12.22 -4.85
CA ARG A 78 -14.88 12.31 -3.49
C ARG A 78 -15.80 11.11 -3.23
N LEU A 79 -15.46 10.30 -2.24
CA LEU A 79 -16.23 9.14 -1.79
C LEU A 79 -16.69 9.34 -0.34
N VAL A 80 -18.01 9.32 -0.13
CA VAL A 80 -18.59 9.37 1.22
C VAL A 80 -18.87 7.95 1.69
N VAL A 81 -18.32 7.58 2.84
CA VAL A 81 -18.47 6.26 3.47
C VAL A 81 -19.23 6.46 4.78
N LYS A 82 -20.50 6.05 4.78
CA LYS A 82 -21.40 6.20 5.92
C LYS A 82 -21.36 4.98 6.83
N GLU A 83 -21.95 5.12 8.00
CA GLU A 83 -22.20 4.03 8.94
C GLU A 83 -22.74 2.77 8.24
N GLY A 84 -22.18 1.62 8.59
CA GLY A 84 -22.49 0.31 8.01
C GLY A 84 -21.84 0.02 6.66
N MET A 85 -21.23 1.01 6.00
CA MET A 85 -20.56 0.81 4.71
C MET A 85 -19.14 0.26 4.90
N THR A 86 -18.75 -0.59 3.94
CA THR A 86 -17.38 -1.12 3.81
C THR A 86 -16.82 -0.75 2.45
N ILE A 87 -15.59 -0.26 2.43
CA ILE A 87 -14.84 -0.06 1.19
C ILE A 87 -13.60 -0.97 1.16
N LEU A 88 -13.20 -1.32 -0.06
CA LEU A 88 -11.91 -1.95 -0.37
C LEU A 88 -11.13 -0.97 -1.25
N LEU A 89 -10.06 -0.40 -0.70
CA LEU A 89 -9.19 0.48 -1.46
C LEU A 89 -8.04 -0.34 -2.06
N PRO A 90 -7.87 -0.33 -3.40
CA PRO A 90 -6.81 -1.10 -4.04
C PRO A 90 -5.41 -0.54 -3.78
N SER A 91 -4.41 -1.41 -3.95
CA SER A 91 -2.98 -1.09 -3.89
C SER A 91 -2.63 0.19 -4.67
N GLY A 92 -1.97 1.12 -3.98
CA GLY A 92 -1.36 2.31 -4.55
C GLY A 92 -2.23 3.54 -4.65
N TRP A 93 -3.54 3.44 -4.43
CA TRP A 93 -4.42 4.60 -4.49
C TRP A 93 -3.98 5.69 -3.51
N ILE A 94 -3.72 6.88 -4.06
CA ILE A 94 -3.36 8.05 -3.28
C ILE A 94 -4.64 8.60 -2.68
N HIS A 95 -4.68 8.81 -1.38
CA HIS A 95 -5.91 9.25 -0.73
C HIS A 95 -5.70 10.12 0.51
N ALA A 96 -6.63 11.05 0.72
CA ALA A 96 -6.79 11.80 1.95
C ALA A 96 -8.15 11.47 2.59
N VAL A 97 -8.27 11.63 3.91
CA VAL A 97 -9.48 11.28 4.66
C VAL A 97 -9.91 12.43 5.55
N PHE A 98 -11.14 12.90 5.37
CA PHE A 98 -11.80 13.88 6.23
C PHE A 98 -12.90 13.24 7.06
N THR A 99 -13.05 13.72 8.29
CA THR A 99 -13.98 13.20 9.30
C THR A 99 -15.03 14.26 9.64
N PRO A 100 -16.19 14.29 8.95
CA PRO A 100 -17.22 15.31 9.15
C PRO A 100 -17.94 15.24 10.51
N GLU A 101 -17.91 14.10 11.18
CA GLU A 101 -18.49 13.86 12.51
C GLU A 101 -17.68 12.82 13.28
N ASP A 102 -17.90 12.67 14.59
CA ASP A 102 -17.17 11.69 15.41
C ASP A 102 -17.36 10.27 14.87
N THR A 103 -16.27 9.52 14.75
CA THR A 103 -16.27 8.21 14.08
C THR A 103 -15.63 7.10 14.90
N LEU A 104 -16.15 5.90 14.70
CA LEU A 104 -15.52 4.64 15.05
C LEU A 104 -15.44 3.77 13.79
N VAL A 105 -14.23 3.32 13.46
CA VAL A 105 -13.98 2.55 12.24
C VAL A 105 -13.09 1.35 12.54
N PHE A 106 -13.37 0.23 11.89
CA PHE A 106 -12.45 -0.90 11.79
C PHE A 106 -11.83 -1.01 10.40
N GLY A 107 -10.57 -1.42 10.34
CA GLY A 107 -9.91 -1.66 9.06
C GLY A 107 -8.71 -2.58 9.17
N GLY A 108 -8.06 -2.80 8.04
CA GLY A 108 -6.86 -3.64 7.98
C GLY A 108 -6.21 -3.65 6.61
N ASN A 109 -4.89 -3.81 6.61
CA ASN A 109 -4.07 -3.81 5.41
C ASN A 109 -3.70 -5.24 5.01
N PHE A 110 -3.59 -5.46 3.69
CA PHE A 110 -3.17 -6.75 3.14
C PHE A 110 -2.43 -6.57 1.81
N LEU A 111 -1.52 -7.51 1.53
CA LEU A 111 -0.85 -7.64 0.24
C LEU A 111 -1.45 -8.83 -0.50
N HIS A 112 -1.45 -8.77 -1.84
CA HIS A 112 -2.04 -9.80 -2.69
C HIS A 112 -1.32 -9.94 -4.03
N ASN A 113 -1.67 -10.98 -4.79
CA ASN A 113 -0.99 -11.34 -6.03
C ASN A 113 -1.41 -10.51 -7.25
N TYR A 114 -2.57 -9.85 -7.18
CA TYR A 114 -3.11 -9.06 -8.31
C TYR A 114 -2.32 -7.77 -8.59
N SER A 115 -1.61 -7.21 -7.59
CA SER A 115 -0.94 -5.91 -7.71
C SER A 115 0.52 -5.96 -7.26
N ILE A 116 1.21 -7.09 -7.48
CA ILE A 116 2.62 -7.27 -7.06
C ILE A 116 3.51 -6.13 -7.57
N CYS A 117 3.36 -5.72 -8.84
CA CYS A 117 4.15 -4.63 -9.41
C CYS A 117 3.98 -3.33 -8.62
N THR A 118 2.73 -2.94 -8.35
CA THR A 118 2.39 -1.70 -7.63
C THR A 118 2.90 -1.75 -6.18
N GLN A 119 2.68 -2.87 -5.48
CA GLN A 119 3.18 -3.08 -4.12
C GLN A 119 4.72 -2.93 -4.04
N LEU A 120 5.45 -3.52 -4.99
CA LEU A 120 6.91 -3.39 -5.06
C LEU A 120 7.36 -1.96 -5.38
N GLN A 121 6.69 -1.30 -6.32
CA GLN A 121 7.01 0.08 -6.69
C GLN A 121 6.86 1.04 -5.52
N ILE A 122 5.77 0.92 -4.74
CA ILE A 122 5.52 1.76 -3.58
C ILE A 122 6.52 1.45 -2.46
N TYR A 123 6.82 0.18 -2.23
CA TYR A 123 7.86 -0.18 -1.26
C TYR A 123 9.22 0.47 -1.60
N GLU A 124 9.67 0.38 -2.85
CA GLU A 124 10.93 1.02 -3.26
C GLU A 124 10.86 2.55 -3.16
N PHE A 125 9.70 3.16 -3.43
CA PHE A 125 9.46 4.58 -3.18
C PHE A 125 9.63 4.93 -1.69
N GLU A 126 9.03 4.17 -0.78
CA GLU A 126 9.13 4.41 0.66
C GLU A 126 10.58 4.32 1.17
N ILE A 127 11.33 3.34 0.66
CA ILE A 127 12.75 3.18 0.98
C ILE A 127 13.58 4.35 0.44
N LYS A 128 13.34 4.78 -0.80
CA LYS A 128 14.01 5.95 -1.40
C LYS A 128 13.78 7.22 -0.58
N HIS A 129 12.57 7.41 -0.05
CA HIS A 129 12.20 8.56 0.78
C HIS A 129 12.61 8.45 2.25
N LYS A 130 13.26 7.35 2.65
CA LYS A 130 13.69 7.11 4.03
C LYS A 130 12.53 7.26 5.02
N MET A 131 11.35 6.73 4.65
CA MET A 131 10.21 6.69 5.57
C MET A 131 10.60 5.97 6.85
N GLU A 132 10.15 6.49 7.99
CA GLU A 132 10.47 5.90 9.29
C GLU A 132 9.95 4.46 9.36
N ALA A 133 10.68 3.58 10.06
CA ALA A 133 10.38 2.15 10.09
C ALA A 133 8.95 1.80 10.54
N ARG A 134 8.34 2.64 11.39
CA ARG A 134 6.94 2.47 11.85
C ARG A 134 5.89 2.67 10.75
N PHE A 135 6.25 3.37 9.66
CA PHE A 135 5.40 3.61 8.51
C PHE A 135 5.69 2.67 7.34
N LEU A 136 6.58 1.68 7.53
CA LEU A 136 6.90 0.66 6.53
C LEU A 136 6.17 -0.63 6.84
N PHE A 137 5.80 -1.38 5.79
CA PHE A 137 5.24 -2.72 5.98
C PHE A 137 6.25 -3.65 6.67
N PRO A 138 5.95 -4.20 7.86
CA PRO A 138 6.90 -5.03 8.59
C PRO A 138 7.28 -6.27 7.79
N GLN A 139 8.58 -6.54 7.68
CA GLN A 139 9.12 -7.75 7.02
C GLN A 139 8.67 -7.94 5.56
N PHE A 140 8.38 -6.84 4.85
CA PHE A 140 7.95 -6.85 3.45
C PHE A 140 8.80 -7.76 2.55
N LYS A 141 10.13 -7.63 2.60
CA LYS A 141 11.06 -8.49 1.83
C LYS A 141 10.92 -9.97 2.17
N THR A 142 10.79 -10.30 3.46
CA THR A 142 10.66 -11.69 3.92
C THR A 142 9.36 -12.31 3.41
N LEU A 143 8.25 -11.57 3.51
CA LEU A 143 6.96 -12.01 3.01
C LEU A 143 7.00 -12.25 1.50
N ASN A 144 7.64 -11.38 0.73
CA ASN A 144 7.79 -11.54 -0.72
C ASN A 144 8.68 -12.74 -1.12
N TRP A 145 9.73 -13.05 -0.35
CA TRP A 145 10.50 -14.29 -0.54
C TRP A 145 9.65 -15.54 -0.32
N LEU A 146 8.81 -15.55 0.73
CA LEU A 146 7.89 -16.66 0.99
C LEU A 146 6.82 -16.78 -0.10
N ALA A 147 6.24 -15.65 -0.52
CA ALA A 147 5.26 -15.59 -1.60
C ALA A 147 5.84 -16.12 -2.92
N ALA A 148 7.09 -15.79 -3.24
CA ALA A 148 7.76 -16.28 -4.44
C ALA A 148 7.83 -17.81 -4.48
N GLY A 149 8.15 -18.46 -3.35
CA GLY A 149 8.16 -19.92 -3.25
C GLY A 149 6.80 -20.54 -3.58
N HIS A 150 5.71 -19.95 -3.06
CA HIS A 150 4.36 -20.40 -3.38
C HIS A 150 3.98 -20.13 -4.85
N LEU A 151 4.30 -18.95 -5.38
CA LEU A 151 3.92 -18.55 -6.74
C LEU A 151 4.64 -19.36 -7.82
N ILE A 152 5.84 -19.88 -7.56
CA ILE A 152 6.54 -20.84 -8.44
C ILE A 152 5.72 -22.13 -8.59
N ASN A 153 5.12 -22.62 -7.50
CA ASN A 153 4.28 -23.82 -7.54
C ASN A 153 3.00 -23.56 -8.37
N VAL A 154 2.39 -22.39 -8.20
CA VAL A 154 1.24 -21.97 -9.01
C VAL A 154 1.59 -21.92 -10.50
N LEU A 155 2.72 -21.29 -10.86
CA LEU A 155 3.15 -21.20 -12.26
C LEU A 155 3.49 -22.58 -12.84
N THR A 156 4.13 -23.44 -12.06
CA THR A 156 4.44 -24.83 -12.46
C THR A 156 3.15 -25.61 -12.76
N SER A 157 2.13 -25.48 -11.93
CA SER A 157 0.83 -26.12 -12.15
C SER A 157 0.12 -25.61 -13.41
N ILE A 158 0.16 -24.30 -13.67
CA ILE A 158 -0.39 -23.70 -14.91
C ILE A 158 0.33 -24.27 -16.13
N ASN A 159 1.67 -24.37 -16.08
CA ASN A 159 2.47 -24.92 -17.17
C ASN A 159 2.17 -26.41 -17.42
N GLN A 160 2.00 -27.20 -16.36
CA GLN A 160 1.66 -28.63 -16.45
C GLN A 160 0.30 -28.86 -17.11
N THR A 161 -0.67 -28.00 -16.79
CA THR A 161 -2.02 -28.05 -17.39
C THR A 161 -2.08 -27.43 -18.79
N ARG A 162 -0.96 -26.92 -19.32
CA ARG A 162 -0.87 -26.18 -20.60
C ARG A 162 -1.85 -25.00 -20.68
N SER A 163 -2.22 -24.43 -19.53
CA SER A 163 -3.09 -23.27 -19.43
C SER A 163 -2.30 -21.98 -19.67
N ILE A 164 -2.97 -20.93 -20.13
CA ILE A 164 -2.37 -19.60 -20.28
C ILE A 164 -2.35 -18.91 -18.91
N ALA A 165 -1.17 -18.54 -18.43
CA ALA A 165 -1.03 -17.80 -17.18
C ALA A 165 -1.66 -16.39 -17.29
N PRO A 166 -2.43 -15.93 -16.29
CA PRO A 166 -3.00 -14.59 -16.30
C PRO A 166 -1.93 -13.49 -16.44
N VAL A 167 -2.22 -12.43 -17.19
CA VAL A 167 -1.27 -11.34 -17.47
C VAL A 167 -0.79 -10.64 -16.20
N TYR A 168 -1.68 -10.43 -15.21
CA TYR A 168 -1.28 -9.82 -13.93
C TYR A 168 -0.26 -10.68 -13.19
N LEU A 169 -0.37 -12.01 -13.30
CA LEU A 169 0.49 -12.95 -12.60
C LEU A 169 1.87 -13.00 -13.25
N THR A 170 1.95 -13.06 -14.58
CA THR A 170 3.23 -13.08 -15.31
C THR A 170 3.98 -11.75 -15.14
N LYS A 171 3.27 -10.62 -15.24
CA LYS A 171 3.85 -9.28 -14.98
C LYS A 171 4.34 -9.16 -13.53
N GLY A 172 3.50 -9.56 -12.58
CA GLY A 172 3.83 -9.55 -11.14
C GLY A 172 5.06 -10.40 -10.82
N LEU A 173 5.13 -11.63 -11.34
CA LEU A 173 6.27 -12.52 -11.13
C LEU A 173 7.55 -12.00 -11.74
N LYS A 174 7.48 -11.38 -12.92
CA LYS A 174 8.62 -10.74 -13.55
C LYS A 174 9.16 -9.61 -12.66
N SER A 175 8.30 -8.72 -12.16
CA SER A 175 8.70 -7.65 -11.24
C SER A 175 9.28 -8.20 -9.93
N LEU A 176 8.62 -9.21 -9.33
CA LEU A 176 9.10 -9.86 -8.12
C LEU A 176 10.49 -10.45 -8.31
N TRP A 177 10.72 -11.16 -9.41
CA TRP A 177 12.03 -11.73 -9.73
C TRP A 177 13.15 -10.69 -9.78
N PHE A 178 12.89 -9.52 -10.39
CA PHE A 178 13.85 -8.41 -10.39
C PHE A 178 14.14 -7.90 -8.98
N SER A 179 13.11 -7.64 -8.17
CA SER A 179 13.27 -7.17 -6.78
C SER A 179 14.01 -8.18 -5.91
N LEU A 180 13.71 -9.48 -6.03
CA LEU A 180 14.40 -10.54 -5.28
C LEU A 180 15.89 -10.61 -5.65
N LYS A 181 16.24 -10.47 -6.93
CA LYS A 181 17.64 -10.41 -7.37
C LYS A 181 18.35 -9.21 -6.75
N GLN A 182 17.75 -8.03 -6.80
CA GLN A 182 18.31 -6.81 -6.22
C GLN A 182 18.53 -6.96 -4.71
N TRP A 183 17.55 -7.50 -3.98
CA TRP A 183 17.65 -7.70 -2.53
C TRP A 183 18.67 -8.77 -2.13
N LYS A 184 18.96 -9.74 -3.01
CA LYS A 184 20.03 -10.72 -2.79
C LYS A 184 21.42 -10.10 -2.93
N THR A 185 21.59 -9.16 -3.86
CA THR A 185 22.87 -8.48 -4.10
C THR A 185 23.17 -7.35 -3.12
N SER A 186 22.15 -6.82 -2.43
CA SER A 186 22.38 -5.89 -1.33
C SER A 186 23.03 -6.62 -0.15
N PRO A 187 24.12 -6.09 0.44
CA PRO A 187 24.66 -6.67 1.67
C PRO A 187 23.53 -6.74 2.70
N LEU A 188 23.28 -7.94 3.22
CA LEU A 188 22.41 -8.12 4.37
C LEU A 188 23.01 -7.29 5.50
N VAL A 189 22.47 -6.10 5.76
CA VAL A 189 22.68 -5.45 7.05
C VAL A 189 21.93 -6.31 8.05
N ILE A 190 22.61 -7.33 8.56
CA ILE A 190 22.22 -8.03 9.76
C ILE A 190 22.42 -7.00 10.88
N ILE A 191 21.37 -6.23 11.17
CA ILE A 191 21.32 -5.47 12.41
C ILE A 191 21.17 -6.50 13.51
N PHE A 192 22.30 -6.92 14.08
CA PHE A 192 22.30 -7.50 15.42
C PHE A 192 21.85 -6.37 16.35
N TYR A 193 20.62 -6.46 16.84
CA TYR A 193 20.28 -5.80 18.09
C TYR A 193 20.96 -6.64 19.18
N GLU A 194 22.11 -6.17 19.66
CA GLU A 194 22.62 -6.62 20.95
C GLU A 194 21.61 -6.18 22.02
N VAL A 195 21.25 -7.14 22.87
CA VAL A 195 20.40 -6.97 24.07
C VAL A 195 21.26 -6.44 25.19
#